data_AF-A0A257K564-F1
#
_entry.id   AF-A0A257K564-F1
#
_cell.length_a   1.000
_cell.length_b   1.000
_cell.length_c   1.000
_cell.angle_alpha   90.00
_cell.angle_beta   90.00
_cell.angle_gamma   90.00
#
_symmetry.space_group_name_H-M   'P 1'
#
loop_
_entity.id
_entity.type
_entity.pdbx_description
1 polymer ?
#
loop_
_entity_poly.entity_id
_entity_poly.type
_entity_poly.pdbx_seq_one_letter_code
_entity_poly.pdbx_strand_id
1 'polypeptide(L)'
;MEAKDGSFGFDFIGTYSEVIENQKISYAMEDGRTVDIFFEANGDGTHLKEIFVAETENSVELQKEGWQAILDNFKKHVESL
;
A
#
# COMPACT_ATOMS: atom_id res chain seq x y z
N MET A 1 4.32 -8.70 -6.68
CA MET A 1 3.11 -8.40 -7.48
C MET A 1 3.39 -8.76 -8.92
N GLU A 2 2.44 -9.40 -9.60
CA GLU A 2 2.66 -9.92 -10.95
C GLU A 2 1.39 -9.76 -11.80
N ALA A 3 1.57 -9.46 -13.09
CA ALA A 3 0.49 -9.45 -14.06
C ALA A 3 -0.08 -10.86 -14.23
N LYS A 4 -1.39 -10.97 -14.49
CA LYS A 4 -2.06 -12.27 -14.63
C LYS A 4 -1.53 -13.13 -15.78
N ASP A 5 -0.92 -12.50 -16.77
CA ASP A 5 -0.29 -13.15 -17.92
C ASP A 5 1.21 -13.43 -17.72
N GLY A 6 1.77 -13.09 -16.55
CA GLY A 6 3.18 -13.27 -16.22
C GLY A 6 4.14 -12.37 -17.02
N SER A 7 3.63 -11.40 -17.76
CA SER A 7 4.46 -10.52 -18.60
C SER A 7 5.34 -9.57 -17.81
N PHE A 8 4.92 -9.25 -16.58
CA PHE A 8 5.62 -8.34 -15.68
C PHE A 8 5.37 -8.72 -14.23
N GLY A 9 6.43 -8.67 -13.43
CA GLY A 9 6.36 -8.88 -12.00
C GLY A 9 7.49 -8.15 -11.28
N PHE A 10 7.23 -7.81 -10.02
CA PHE A 10 8.21 -7.21 -9.13
C PHE A 10 7.95 -7.65 -7.70
N ASP A 11 9.03 -7.75 -6.92
CA ASP A 11 8.93 -8.04 -5.50
C ASP A 11 8.73 -6.75 -4.71
N PHE A 12 7.88 -6.83 -3.69
CA PHE A 12 7.67 -5.73 -2.75
C PHE A 12 8.32 -6.11 -1.43
N ILE A 13 9.51 -5.59 -1.18
CA ILE A 13 10.36 -5.97 -0.05
C ILE A 13 10.54 -4.75 0.86
N GLY A 14 10.41 -4.98 2.16
CA GLY A 14 10.60 -3.95 3.17
C GLY A 14 10.66 -4.52 4.58
N THR A 15 11.06 -3.67 5.53
CA THR A 15 11.13 -4.01 6.96
C THR A 15 10.16 -3.13 7.73
N TYR A 16 9.30 -3.75 8.56
CA TYR A 16 8.43 -3.00 9.47
C TYR A 16 9.27 -2.19 10.45
N SER A 17 9.03 -0.88 10.48
CA SER A 17 9.69 0.05 11.40
C SER A 17 8.81 0.36 12.61
N GLU A 18 7.49 0.31 12.46
CA GLU A 18 6.53 0.51 13.54
C GLU A 18 5.25 -0.29 13.26
N VAL A 19 4.71 -0.93 14.31
CA VAL A 19 3.42 -1.62 14.24
C VAL A 19 2.63 -1.23 15.48
N ILE A 20 1.54 -0.49 15.27
CA ILE A 20 0.55 -0.16 16.28
C ILE A 20 -0.74 -0.89 15.90
N GLU A 21 -1.08 -1.90 16.70
CA GLU A 21 -2.22 -2.77 16.44
C GLU A 21 -3.50 -1.97 16.15
N ASN A 22 -4.17 -2.36 15.06
CA ASN A 22 -5.40 -1.75 14.52
C ASN A 22 -5.35 -0.24 14.24
N GLN A 23 -4.17 0.38 14.21
CA GLN A 23 -4.03 1.84 14.04
C GLN A 23 -3.03 2.22 12.97
N LYS A 24 -1.82 1.65 13.01
CA LYS A 24 -0.73 2.09 12.14
C LYS A 24 0.23 0.95 11.81
N ILE A 25 0.67 0.91 10.57
CA ILE A 25 1.81 0.11 10.13
C ILE A 25 2.75 1.04 9.35
N SER A 26 4.01 1.09 9.77
CA SER A 26 5.07 1.77 9.03
C SER A 26 6.14 0.78 8.61
N TYR A 27 6.68 0.97 7.42
CA TYR A 27 7.81 0.18 6.95
C TYR A 27 8.73 0.98 6.04
N ALA A 28 9.99 0.56 5.99
CA ALA A 28 10.98 1.05 5.05
C ALA A 28 11.20 0.02 3.94
N MET A 29 11.19 0.48 2.69
CA MET A 29 11.57 -0.31 1.52
C MET A 29 13.10 -0.42 1.44
N GLU A 30 13.61 -1.38 0.65
CA GLU A 30 15.06 -1.61 0.52
C GLU A 30 15.82 -0.40 -0.08
N ASP A 31 15.13 0.44 -0.85
CA ASP A 31 15.68 1.67 -1.43
C ASP A 31 15.60 2.89 -0.48
N GLY A 32 15.15 2.68 0.76
CA GLY A 32 15.04 3.71 1.79
C GLY A 32 13.76 4.55 1.74
N ARG A 33 12.87 4.33 0.75
CA ARG A 33 11.54 4.95 0.76
C ARG A 33 10.72 4.41 1.92
N THR A 34 9.88 5.27 2.50
CA THR A 34 9.02 4.92 3.63
C THR A 34 7.57 4.89 3.20
N VAL A 35 6.82 4.00 3.84
CA VAL A 35 5.37 3.91 3.69
C VAL A 35 4.73 3.84 5.07
N ASP A 36 3.67 4.62 5.24
CA ASP A 36 2.82 4.65 6.42
C ASP A 36 1.39 4.30 6.04
N ILE A 37 0.83 3.30 6.71
CA ILE A 37 -0.56 2.87 6.56
C ILE A 37 -1.29 3.18 7.86
N PHE A 38 -2.38 3.93 7.77
CA PHE A 38 -3.24 4.30 8.88
C PHE A 38 -4.60 3.65 8.74
N PHE A 39 -5.13 3.16 9.86
CA PHE A 39 -6.45 2.59 9.98
C PHE A 39 -7.26 3.48 10.93
N GLU A 40 -8.19 4.25 10.37
CA GLU A 40 -8.98 5.22 11.12
C GLU A 40 -10.45 4.76 11.16
N ALA A 41 -11.07 4.72 12.34
CA ALA A 41 -12.48 4.37 12.45
C ALA A 41 -13.34 5.41 11.71
N ASN A 42 -14.30 4.94 10.89
CA ASN A 42 -15.17 5.79 10.10
C ASN A 42 -16.60 5.21 10.08
N GLY A 43 -17.35 5.46 11.15
CA GLY A 43 -18.68 4.88 11.35
C GLY A 43 -18.60 3.35 11.45
N ASP A 44 -19.38 2.66 10.62
CA ASP A 44 -19.39 1.19 10.52
C ASP A 44 -18.23 0.66 9.64
N GLY A 45 -17.38 1.55 9.12
CA GLY A 45 -16.24 1.21 8.28
C GLY A 45 -14.90 1.66 8.84
N THR A 46 -13.84 1.35 8.12
CA THR A 46 -12.47 1.84 8.38
C THR A 46 -12.01 2.68 7.18
N HIS A 47 -11.52 3.88 7.45
CA HIS A 47 -10.76 4.64 6.47
C HIS A 47 -9.30 4.19 6.51
N LEU A 48 -8.88 3.49 5.46
CA LEU A 48 -7.49 3.11 5.26
C LEU A 48 -6.81 4.21 4.42
N LYS A 49 -5.75 4.81 4.97
CA LYS A 49 -4.97 5.85 4.32
C LYS A 49 -3.51 5.40 4.24
N GLU A 50 -2.97 5.43 3.03
CA GLU A 50 -1.57 5.09 2.76
C GLU A 50 -0.81 6.34 2.30
N ILE A 51 0.35 6.58 2.90
CA ILE A 51 1.26 7.67 2.57
C ILE A 51 2.60 7.03 2.21
N PHE A 52 3.13 7.34 1.03
CA PHE A 52 4.39 6.79 0.56
C PHE A 52 5.28 7.88 -0.01
N VAL A 53 6.59 7.67 0.05
CA VAL A 53 7.57 8.45 -0.71
C VAL A 53 7.58 7.93 -2.15
N ALA A 54 7.29 8.80 -3.12
CA ALA A 54 7.37 8.45 -4.53
C ALA A 54 8.82 8.23 -4.97
N GLU A 55 9.04 7.26 -5.85
CA GLU A 55 10.32 7.11 -6.55
C GLU A 55 10.46 8.14 -7.70
N THR A 56 11.65 8.22 -8.32
CA THR A 56 12.02 9.29 -9.26
C THR A 56 11.98 8.92 -10.74
N GLU A 57 11.81 7.64 -11.06
CA GLU A 57 11.74 7.07 -12.40
C GLU A 57 10.35 7.24 -13.04
N ASN A 58 9.26 7.09 -12.28
CA ASN A 58 7.89 7.26 -12.81
C ASN A 58 7.20 8.51 -12.27
N SER A 59 6.16 8.96 -12.98
CA SER A 59 5.35 10.09 -12.51
C SER A 59 4.61 9.76 -11.20
N VAL A 60 4.42 10.78 -10.37
CA VAL A 60 3.71 10.64 -9.10
C VAL A 60 2.28 10.15 -9.32
N GLU A 61 1.63 10.59 -10.40
CA GLU A 61 0.30 10.17 -10.79
C GLU A 61 0.24 8.68 -11.08
N LEU A 62 1.19 8.15 -11.87
CA LEU A 62 1.22 6.72 -12.20
C LEU A 62 1.44 5.87 -10.95
N GLN A 63 2.35 6.29 -10.08
CA GLN A 63 2.61 5.61 -8.82
C GLN A 63 1.35 5.61 -7.93
N LYS A 64 0.70 6.77 -7.77
CA LYS A 64 -0.52 6.91 -6.97
C LYS A 64 -1.65 6.03 -7.49
N GLU A 65 -1.85 5.96 -8.80
CA GLU A 65 -2.85 5.07 -9.42
C GLU A 65 -2.55 3.60 -9.16
N GLY A 66 -1.28 3.20 -9.26
CA GLY A 66 -0.84 1.84 -8.93
C GLY A 66 -1.15 1.45 -7.48
N TRP A 67 -0.78 2.31 -6.53
CA TRP A 67 -1.09 2.12 -5.11
C TRP A 67 -2.59 2.09 -4.82
N GLN A 68 -3.35 3.00 -5.44
CA GLN A 68 -4.81 3.02 -5.28
C GLN A 68 -5.45 1.72 -5.80
N ALA A 69 -4.96 1.17 -6.92
CA ALA A 69 -5.47 -0.10 -7.44
C ALA A 69 -5.21 -1.27 -6.48
N ILE A 70 -4.10 -1.26 -5.74
CA ILE A 70 -3.82 -2.24 -4.69
C ILE A 70 -4.83 -2.10 -3.55
N LEU A 71 -5.05 -0.87 -3.05
CA LEU A 71 -6.02 -0.59 -1.98
C LEU A 71 -7.45 -0.94 -2.40
N ASP A 72 -7.83 -0.67 -3.64
CA ASP A 72 -9.16 -1.01 -4.17
C ASP A 72 -9.37 -2.53 -4.23
N ASN A 73 -8.33 -3.29 -4.60
CA ASN A 73 -8.39 -4.75 -4.58
C ASN A 73 -8.43 -5.31 -3.16
N PHE A 74 -7.66 -4.72 -2.23
CA PHE A 74 -7.73 -5.07 -0.81
C PHE A 74 -9.12 -4.83 -0.24
N LYS A 75 -9.70 -3.65 -0.49
CA LYS A 75 -11.08 -3.31 -0.10
C LYS A 75 -12.09 -4.33 -0.62
N LYS A 76 -12.05 -4.66 -1.91
CA LYS A 76 -12.92 -5.68 -2.52
C LYS A 76 -12.75 -7.04 -1.84
N HIS A 77 -11.52 -7.44 -1.53
CA HIS A 77 -11.25 -8.71 -0.87
C HIS A 77 -11.89 -8.76 0.52
N VAL A 78 -11.63 -7.77 1.38
CA VAL A 78 -12.14 -7.76 2.76
C VAL A 78 -13.66 -7.59 2.84
N GLU A 79 -14.27 -6.90 1.88
CA GLU A 79 -15.73 -6.74 1.80
C GLU A 79 -16.44 -7.94 1.15
N SER A 80 -15.70 -8.90 0.59
CA SER A 80 -16.25 -10.13 -0.01
C SER A 80 -16.25 -11.34 0.92
N LEU A 81 -15.69 -11.21 2.12
CA LEU A 81 -15.68 -12.21 3.19
C LEU A 81 -16.98 -12.15 4.00
#